data_AF-A0A5N5Z5G1-F1
#
_entry.id   AF-A0A5N5Z5G1-F1
#
_cell.length_a   1.000
_cell.length_b   1.000
_cell.length_c   1.000
_cell.angle_alpha   90.00
_cell.angle_beta   90.00
_cell.angle_gamma   90.00
#
_symmetry.space_group_name_H-M   'P 1'
#
loop_
_entity.id
_entity.type
_entity.pdbx_description
1 polymer ?
#
loop_
_entity_poly.entity_id
_entity_poly.type
_entity_poly.pdbx_seq_one_letter_code
_entity_poly.pdbx_strand_id
1 'polypeptide(L)'
;MRAQKLLLIIFTILITIILLLGGIVTYIRGFADGVRSPAIFFLGCTGAFSVYFHLKTKVLYPFKEFDAPLEELSKKYWALHIAFGLILLLLGLYSTVFWLQSTQELSKIIPSIIVIIVGVWTLLDIYILHKFIVSHKERLERREEIENIKGTTKES
;
A
#
# COMPACT_ATOMS: atom_id res chain seq x y z
N MET A 1 -11.72 2.92 10.95
CA MET A 1 -10.65 1.95 10.62
C MET A 1 -11.11 0.79 9.72
N ARG A 2 -12.13 -0.05 10.04
CA ARG A 2 -12.55 -1.17 9.14
C ARG A 2 -12.99 -0.69 7.75
N ALA A 3 -13.90 0.28 7.70
CA ALA A 3 -14.40 0.83 6.43
C ALA A 3 -13.27 1.50 5.61
N GLN A 4 -12.36 2.22 6.29
CA GLN A 4 -11.20 2.84 5.64
C GLN A 4 -10.28 1.80 4.99
N LYS A 5 -9.93 0.72 5.70
CA LYS A 5 -9.07 -0.34 5.14
C LYS A 5 -9.75 -1.08 3.99
N LEU A 6 -11.05 -1.37 4.11
CA LEU A 6 -11.83 -2.02 3.05
C LEU A 6 -11.89 -1.14 1.80
N LEU A 7 -12.14 0.16 1.98
CA LEU A 7 -12.21 1.12 0.90
C LEU A 7 -10.83 1.30 0.23
N LEU A 8 -9.74 1.35 1.00
CA LEU A 8 -8.38 1.37 0.46
C LEU A 8 -8.07 0.09 -0.35
N ILE A 9 -8.48 -1.09 0.13
CA ILE A 9 -8.36 -2.35 -0.64
C ILE A 9 -9.10 -2.25 -1.97
N ILE A 10 -10.34 -1.77 -1.96
CA ILE A 10 -11.17 -1.63 -3.17
C ILE A 10 -10.49 -0.69 -4.17
N PHE A 11 -10.03 0.48 -3.73
CA PHE A 11 -9.33 1.43 -4.61
C PHE A 11 -8.02 0.85 -5.16
N THR A 12 -7.22 0.18 -4.32
CA THR A 12 -5.99 -0.47 -4.76
C THR A 12 -6.25 -1.56 -5.79
N ILE A 13 -7.32 -2.36 -5.63
CA ILE A 13 -7.74 -3.36 -6.63
C ILE A 13 -8.13 -2.68 -7.95
N LEU A 14 -8.98 -1.65 -7.89
CA LEU A 14 -9.44 -0.94 -9.08
C LEU A 14 -8.27 -0.32 -9.86
N ILE A 15 -7.37 0.39 -9.16
CA ILE A 15 -6.17 0.99 -9.76
C ILE A 15 -5.27 -0.09 -10.35
N THR A 16 -5.07 -1.21 -9.64
CA THR A 16 -4.27 -2.33 -10.13
C THR A 16 -4.82 -2.89 -11.44
N ILE A 17 -6.14 -3.11 -11.53
CA ILE A 17 -6.80 -3.59 -12.75
C ILE A 17 -6.62 -2.59 -13.89
N ILE A 18 -6.85 -1.30 -13.63
CA ILE A 18 -6.68 -0.23 -14.62
C ILE A 18 -5.24 -0.20 -15.14
N LEU A 19 -4.24 -0.32 -14.27
CA LEU A 19 -2.82 -0.32 -14.65
C LEU A 19 -2.43 -1.57 -15.44
N LEU A 20 -2.93 -2.75 -15.07
CA LEU A 20 -2.65 -3.99 -15.80
C LEU A 20 -3.27 -3.94 -17.21
N LEU A 21 -4.56 -3.58 -17.31
CA LEU A 21 -5.26 -3.47 -18.59
C LEU A 21 -4.67 -2.34 -19.45
N GLY A 22 -4.44 -1.17 -18.85
CA GLY A 22 -3.78 -0.04 -19.49
C GLY A 22 -2.40 -0.40 -20.00
N GLY A 23 -1.61 -1.11 -19.19
CA GLY A 23 -0.30 -1.62 -19.54
C GLY A 23 -0.33 -2.55 -20.75
N ILE A 24 -1.24 -3.52 -20.77
CA ILE A 24 -1.45 -4.43 -21.90
C ILE A 24 -1.81 -3.64 -23.17
N VAL A 25 -2.77 -2.71 -23.08
CA VAL A 25 -3.19 -1.90 -24.22
C VAL A 25 -2.04 -1.04 -24.75
N THR A 26 -1.29 -0.38 -23.87
CA THR A 26 -0.13 0.44 -24.28
C THR A 26 0.98 -0.41 -24.90
N TYR A 27 1.20 -1.62 -24.39
CA TYR A 27 2.20 -2.54 -24.92
C TYR A 27 1.82 -3.03 -26.32
N ILE A 28 0.55 -3.41 -26.53
CA ILE A 28 0.04 -3.85 -27.83
C ILE A 28 0.02 -2.69 -28.84
N ARG A 29 -0.43 -1.49 -28.45
CA ARG A 29 -0.43 -0.32 -29.35
C ARG A 29 0.98 0.14 -29.72
N GLY A 30 1.91 0.13 -28.76
CA GLY A 30 3.32 0.43 -29.03
C GLY A 30 4.00 -0.54 -30.00
N PHE A 31 3.36 -1.66 -30.35
CA PHE A 31 3.79 -2.53 -31.44
C PHE A 31 3.73 -1.81 -32.80
N ALA A 32 2.72 -0.98 -33.02
CA ALA A 32 2.54 -0.22 -34.26
C ALA A 32 3.50 0.97 -34.36
N ASP A 33 3.78 1.62 -33.22
CA ASP A 33 4.56 2.86 -33.16
C ASP A 33 6.06 2.65 -32.84
N GLY A 34 6.52 1.40 -32.71
CA GLY A 34 7.92 1.04 -32.43
C GLY A 34 8.41 1.36 -31.01
N VAL A 35 7.60 2.00 -30.17
CA VAL A 35 7.94 2.35 -28.79
C VAL A 35 7.19 1.44 -27.83
N ARG A 36 7.85 0.38 -27.35
CA ARG A 36 7.29 -0.53 -26.33
C ARG A 36 7.78 -0.11 -24.95
N SER A 37 6.84 0.21 -24.05
CA SER A 37 7.14 0.41 -22.64
C SER A 37 6.29 -0.53 -21.77
N PRO A 38 6.91 -1.48 -21.05
CA PRO A 38 6.20 -2.34 -20.11
C PRO A 38 5.97 -1.66 -18.74
N ALA A 39 6.37 -0.40 -18.56
CA ALA A 39 6.41 0.27 -17.26
C ALA A 39 5.04 0.30 -16.57
N ILE A 40 3.96 0.59 -17.30
CA ILE A 40 2.59 0.65 -16.76
C ILE A 40 2.14 -0.76 -16.31
N PHE A 41 2.50 -1.80 -17.06
CA PHE A 41 2.19 -3.18 -16.69
C PHE A 41 2.91 -3.61 -15.41
N PHE A 42 4.21 -3.31 -15.28
CA PHE A 42 4.96 -3.58 -14.06
C PHE A 42 4.46 -2.78 -12.85
N LEU A 43 3.96 -1.56 -13.07
CA LEU A 43 3.27 -0.80 -12.03
C LEU A 43 1.98 -1.50 -11.59
N GLY A 44 1.23 -2.09 -12.53
CA GLY A 44 0.10 -2.98 -12.24
C GLY A 44 0.51 -4.20 -11.41
N CYS A 45 1.60 -4.89 -11.74
CA CYS A 45 2.12 -5.99 -10.93
C CYS A 45 2.46 -5.54 -9.50
N THR A 46 3.10 -4.38 -9.35
CA THR A 46 3.40 -3.77 -8.05
C THR A 46 2.12 -3.47 -7.26
N GLY A 47 1.06 -3.05 -7.96
CA GLY A 47 -0.29 -2.91 -7.40
C GLY A 47 -0.87 -4.22 -6.89
N ALA A 48 -0.69 -5.35 -7.58
CA ALA A 48 -1.17 -6.65 -7.12
C ALA A 48 -0.50 -7.07 -5.79
N PHE A 49 0.79 -6.78 -5.63
CA PHE A 49 1.49 -6.98 -4.35
C PHE A 49 0.97 -6.05 -3.24
N SER A 50 0.61 -4.81 -3.60
CA SER A 50 -0.04 -3.86 -2.69
C SER A 50 -1.42 -4.37 -2.23
N VAL A 51 -2.22 -4.96 -3.12
CA VAL A 51 -3.48 -5.63 -2.75
C VAL A 51 -3.23 -6.77 -1.76
N TYR A 52 -2.25 -7.63 -2.06
CA TYR A 52 -1.89 -8.74 -1.17
C TYR A 52 -1.44 -8.24 0.21
N PHE A 53 -0.64 -7.17 0.26
CA PHE A 53 -0.23 -6.50 1.50
C PHE A 53 -1.45 -6.08 2.33
N HIS A 54 -2.43 -5.41 1.73
CA HIS A 54 -3.62 -5.01 2.46
C HIS A 54 -4.46 -6.19 2.95
N LEU A 55 -4.59 -7.25 2.15
CA LEU A 55 -5.33 -8.46 2.52
C LEU A 55 -4.69 -9.20 3.70
N LYS A 56 -3.35 -9.25 3.75
CA LYS A 56 -2.60 -9.86 4.86
C LYS A 56 -2.61 -8.99 6.11
N THR A 57 -2.52 -7.66 5.95
CA THR A 57 -2.48 -6.73 7.09
C THR A 57 -3.86 -6.39 7.66
N LYS A 58 -4.96 -6.81 7.03
CA LYS A 58 -6.33 -6.54 7.50
C LYS A 58 -6.59 -7.04 8.93
N VAL A 59 -5.95 -8.13 9.33
CA VAL A 59 -6.10 -8.75 10.65
C VAL A 59 -5.34 -8.01 11.75
N LEU A 60 -4.37 -7.16 11.37
CA LEU A 60 -3.54 -6.39 12.31
C LEU A 60 -4.25 -5.14 12.84
N TYR A 61 -5.37 -4.75 12.23
CA TYR A 61 -6.25 -3.69 12.72
C TYR A 61 -7.19 -4.29 13.77
N PRO A 62 -7.57 -3.53 14.82
CA PRO A 62 -7.82 -4.00 16.19
C PRO A 62 -9.06 -4.87 16.38
N PHE A 63 -9.13 -6.02 15.71
CA PHE A 63 -10.39 -6.76 15.58
C PHE A 63 -10.28 -8.28 15.70
N LYS A 64 -9.10 -8.82 16.03
CA LYS A 64 -8.98 -10.15 16.62
C LYS A 64 -7.93 -10.12 17.72
N GLU A 65 -8.22 -10.83 18.80
CA GLU A 65 -7.20 -11.22 19.79
C GLU A 65 -6.05 -11.85 19.02
N PHE A 66 -4.86 -11.29 19.21
CA PHE A 66 -3.64 -11.66 18.50
C PHE A 66 -3.15 -13.02 19.02
N ASP A 67 -3.76 -14.10 18.55
CA ASP A 67 -3.29 -15.47 18.87
C ASP A 67 -2.27 -15.98 17.85
N ALA A 68 -2.22 -15.37 16.65
CA ALA A 68 -1.23 -15.72 15.66
C ALA A 68 0.02 -14.84 15.86
N PRO A 69 1.24 -15.42 15.88
CA PRO A 69 2.45 -14.61 15.76
C PRO A 69 2.26 -13.74 14.53
N LEU A 70 2.53 -12.43 14.68
CA LEU A 70 2.64 -11.52 13.55
C LEU A 70 3.61 -12.17 12.56
N GLU A 71 3.08 -12.92 11.60
CA GLU A 71 3.88 -13.58 10.59
C GLU A 71 4.56 -12.42 9.88
N GLU A 72 5.85 -12.28 10.18
CA GLU A 72 6.58 -11.05 9.99
C GLU A 72 6.56 -10.76 8.49
N LEU A 73 5.67 -9.86 8.07
CA LEU A 73 5.42 -9.64 6.67
C LEU A 73 6.75 -9.19 6.08
N SER A 74 7.33 -9.99 5.16
CA SER A 74 8.73 -9.81 4.78
C SER A 74 9.00 -8.36 4.37
N LYS A 75 10.18 -7.83 4.70
CA LYS A 75 10.59 -6.44 4.39
C LYS A 75 10.36 -6.07 2.91
N LYS A 76 10.41 -7.07 2.01
CA LYS A 76 10.14 -6.91 0.57
C LYS A 76 8.71 -6.43 0.29
N TYR A 77 7.71 -6.97 0.98
CA TYR A 77 6.31 -6.58 0.78
C TYR A 77 6.03 -5.16 1.28
N TRP A 78 6.67 -4.75 2.39
CA TRP A 78 6.63 -3.37 2.87
C TRP A 78 7.22 -2.41 1.85
N ALA A 79 8.44 -2.69 1.39
CA ALA A 79 9.12 -1.84 0.41
C ALA A 79 8.30 -1.70 -0.88
N LEU A 80 7.71 -2.81 -1.36
CA LEU A 80 6.92 -2.81 -2.59
C LEU A 80 5.60 -2.04 -2.45
N HIS A 81 4.97 -2.11 -1.27
CA HIS A 81 3.77 -1.34 -0.97
C HIS A 81 4.06 0.17 -0.83
N ILE A 82 5.18 0.52 -0.19
CA ILE A 82 5.66 1.93 -0.12
C ILE A 82 5.96 2.45 -1.53
N ALA A 83 6.70 1.67 -2.33
CA ALA A 83 7.03 2.03 -3.71
C ALA A 83 5.77 2.25 -4.54
N PHE A 84 4.75 1.39 -4.40
CA PHE A 84 3.45 1.57 -5.05
C PHE A 84 2.82 2.93 -4.68
N GLY A 85 2.71 3.24 -3.38
CA GLY A 85 2.15 4.51 -2.91
C GLY A 85 2.90 5.74 -3.42
N LEU A 86 4.24 5.69 -3.43
CA LEU A 86 5.09 6.76 -3.97
C LEU A 86 4.91 6.94 -5.47
N ILE A 87 4.85 5.86 -6.25
CA ILE A 87 4.67 5.95 -7.69
C ILE A 87 3.29 6.51 -8.02
N LEU A 88 2.24 6.12 -7.29
CA LEU A 88 0.91 6.75 -7.44
C LEU A 88 0.98 8.25 -7.19
N LEU A 89 1.64 8.68 -6.10
CA LEU A 89 1.81 10.10 -5.81
C LEU A 89 2.49 10.84 -6.97
N LEU A 90 3.61 10.31 -7.46
CA LEU A 90 4.38 10.90 -8.56
C LEU A 90 3.57 10.93 -9.86
N LEU A 91 2.84 9.85 -10.18
CA LEU A 91 2.01 9.76 -11.38
C LEU A 91 0.87 10.79 -11.35
N GLY A 92 0.22 10.96 -10.20
CA GLY A 92 -0.79 11.98 -10.00
C GLY A 92 -0.21 13.39 -10.07
N LEU A 93 0.93 13.67 -9.43
CA LEU A 93 1.57 14.99 -9.53
C LEU A 93 1.96 15.32 -10.97
N TYR A 94 2.57 14.37 -11.68
CA TYR A 94 2.94 14.53 -13.09
C TYR A 94 1.73 14.83 -13.97
N SER A 95 0.64 14.07 -13.80
CA SER A 95 -0.60 14.26 -14.56
C SER A 95 -1.25 15.61 -14.28
N THR A 96 -1.19 16.10 -13.03
CA THR A 96 -1.68 17.43 -12.66
C THR A 96 -0.84 18.55 -13.29
N VAL A 97 0.50 18.43 -13.28
CA VAL A 97 1.40 19.40 -13.93
C VAL A 97 1.15 19.44 -15.43
N PHE A 98 1.03 18.28 -16.07
CA PHE A 98 0.71 18.19 -17.49
C PHE A 98 -0.64 18.82 -17.83
N TRP A 99 -1.67 18.58 -17.00
CA TRP A 99 -2.99 19.20 -17.16
C TRP A 99 -2.91 20.74 -17.07
N LEU A 100 -2.18 21.27 -16.08
CA LEU A 100 -1.98 22.73 -15.92
C LEU A 100 -1.33 23.38 -17.15
N GLN A 101 -0.47 22.64 -17.85
CA GLN A 101 0.21 23.12 -19.05
C GLN A 101 -0.66 23.07 -20.31
N SER A 102 -1.76 22.30 -20.32
CA SER A 102 -2.43 21.88 -21.56
C SER A 102 -3.83 22.49 -21.81
N THR A 103 -4.25 23.55 -21.10
CA THR A 103 -5.59 24.20 -21.23
C THR A 103 -6.76 23.20 -21.35
N GLN A 104 -6.65 22.06 -20.65
CA GLN A 104 -7.64 20.99 -20.76
C GLN A 104 -8.85 21.26 -19.88
N GLU A 105 -9.96 20.61 -20.21
CA GLU A 105 -11.18 20.64 -19.39
C GLU A 105 -10.90 20.24 -17.94
N LEU A 106 -11.59 20.89 -17.00
CA LEU A 106 -11.53 20.59 -15.57
C LEU A 106 -11.89 19.13 -15.26
N SER A 107 -12.72 18.48 -16.05
CA SER A 107 -13.08 17.05 -15.90
C SER A 107 -11.86 16.13 -15.93
N LYS A 108 -10.81 16.50 -16.67
CA LYS A 108 -9.62 15.67 -16.90
C LYS A 108 -8.62 15.68 -15.75
N ILE A 109 -8.75 16.60 -14.78
CA ILE A 109 -7.90 16.62 -13.58
C ILE A 109 -8.37 15.61 -12.52
N ILE A 110 -9.64 15.20 -12.55
CA ILE A 110 -10.26 14.36 -11.52
C ILE A 110 -9.49 13.04 -11.29
N PRO A 111 -9.12 12.27 -12.33
CA PRO A 111 -8.36 11.03 -12.14
C PRO A 111 -7.02 11.28 -11.45
N SER A 112 -6.37 12.40 -11.79
CA SER A 112 -5.09 12.80 -11.21
C SER A 112 -5.21 13.03 -9.70
N ILE A 113 -6.22 13.78 -9.27
CA ILE A 113 -6.49 14.06 -7.86
C ILE A 113 -6.78 12.77 -7.10
N ILE A 114 -7.60 11.87 -7.67
CA ILE A 114 -7.92 10.58 -7.06
C ILE A 114 -6.65 9.76 -6.83
N VAL A 115 -5.77 9.69 -7.83
CA VAL A 115 -4.49 8.96 -7.75
C VAL A 115 -3.59 9.54 -6.66
N ILE A 116 -3.51 10.87 -6.51
CA ILE A 116 -2.77 11.52 -5.43
C ILE A 116 -3.35 11.13 -4.07
N ILE A 117 -4.67 11.25 -3.90
CA ILE A 117 -5.35 10.93 -2.64
C ILE A 117 -5.09 9.48 -2.23
N VAL A 118 -5.22 8.54 -3.17
CA VAL A 118 -4.98 7.12 -2.89
C VAL A 118 -3.49 6.86 -2.59
N GLY A 119 -2.56 7.52 -3.29
CA GLY A 119 -1.13 7.44 -3.01
C GLY A 119 -0.79 7.90 -1.58
N VAL A 120 -1.26 9.08 -1.18
CA VAL A 120 -1.09 9.60 0.19
C VAL A 120 -1.72 8.66 1.22
N TRP A 121 -2.96 8.21 0.97
CA TRP A 121 -3.65 7.32 1.90
C TRP A 121 -2.90 6.01 2.09
N THR A 122 -2.38 5.43 1.01
CA THR A 122 -1.56 4.21 1.05
C THR A 122 -0.34 4.40 1.95
N LEU A 123 0.36 5.52 1.82
CA LEU A 123 1.55 5.84 2.64
C LEU A 123 1.19 6.10 4.11
N LEU A 124 0.07 6.77 4.38
CA LEU A 124 -0.43 6.98 5.75
C LEU A 124 -0.82 5.67 6.43
N ASP A 125 -1.46 4.75 5.69
CA ASP A 125 -1.83 3.43 6.19
C ASP A 125 -0.60 2.63 6.65
N ILE A 126 0.48 2.68 5.85
CA ILE A 126 1.77 2.08 6.18
C ILE A 126 2.36 2.69 7.44
N TYR A 127 2.37 4.02 7.55
CA TYR A 127 2.92 4.71 8.72
C TYR A 127 2.17 4.32 10.01
N ILE A 128 0.84 4.30 9.96
CA ILE A 128 0.00 3.90 11.09
C ILE A 128 0.27 2.45 11.48
N LEU A 129 0.33 1.54 10.50
CA LEU A 129 0.58 0.13 10.74
C LEU A 129 1.97 -0.12 11.33
N HIS A 130 3.00 0.55 10.81
CA HIS A 130 4.36 0.46 11.34
C HIS A 130 4.41 0.91 12.80
N LYS A 131 3.82 2.07 13.12
CA LYS A 131 3.74 2.57 14.50
C LYS A 131 3.01 1.59 15.43
N PHE A 132 1.94 0.96 14.94
CA PHE A 132 1.19 -0.03 15.70
C PHE A 132 2.02 -1.28 16.00
N ILE A 133 2.72 -1.84 15.01
CA ILE A 133 3.56 -3.04 15.18
C ILE A 133 4.69 -2.78 16.18
N VAL A 134 5.38 -1.64 16.06
CA VAL A 134 6.46 -1.27 16.98
C VAL A 134 5.93 -1.17 18.41
N SER A 135 4.82 -0.47 18.63
CA SER A 135 4.22 -0.34 19.96
C SER A 135 3.73 -1.68 20.53
N HIS A 136 3.25 -2.58 19.68
CA HIS A 136 2.82 -3.91 20.12
C HIS A 136 4.02 -4.79 20.53
N LYS A 137 5.10 -4.77 19.74
CA LYS A 137 6.34 -5.49 20.04
C LYS A 137 6.94 -5.04 21.38
N GLU A 138 7.03 -3.73 21.60
CA GLU A 138 7.49 -3.17 22.89
C GLU A 138 6.61 -3.55 24.09
N ARG A 139 5.32 -3.85 23.88
CA ARG A 139 4.41 -4.30 24.96
C ARG A 139 4.58 -5.79 25.25
N LEU A 140 4.85 -6.59 24.22
CA LEU A 140 5.15 -8.01 24.39
C LEU A 140 6.48 -8.20 25.10
N GLU A 141 7.53 -7.50 24.66
CA GLU A 141 8.86 -7.52 25.32
C GLU A 141 8.74 -7.13 26.80
N ARG A 142 8.00 -6.07 27.12
CA ARG A 142 7.73 -5.70 28.52
C ARG A 142 6.93 -6.73 29.31
N ARG A 143 6.00 -7.46 28.69
CA ARG A 143 5.26 -8.53 29.36
C ARG A 143 6.15 -9.74 29.64
N GLU A 144 6.98 -10.13 28.68
CA GLU A 144 7.97 -11.20 28.84
C GLU A 144 9.00 -10.84 29.92
N GLU A 145 9.48 -9.60 29.98
CA GLU A 145 10.34 -9.12 31.07
C GLU A 145 9.64 -9.21 32.44
N ILE A 146 8.39 -8.78 32.56
CA ILE A 146 7.61 -8.87 33.81
C ILE A 146 7.36 -10.34 34.21
N GLU A 147 7.07 -11.21 33.25
CA GLU A 147 6.88 -12.65 33.51
C GLU A 147 8.19 -13.32 33.95
N ASN A 148 9.33 -12.98 33.35
CA ASN A 148 10.65 -13.45 33.79
C ASN A 148 11.01 -12.99 35.21
N ILE A 149 10.66 -11.75 35.59
CA ILE A 149 10.85 -11.24 36.96
C ILE A 149 9.93 -11.96 37.97
N LYS A 150 8.69 -12.25 37.59
CA LYS A 150 7.74 -13.01 38.44
C LYS A 150 8.08 -14.50 38.54
N GLY A 151 8.73 -15.08 37.54
CA GLY A 151 9.21 -16.46 37.55
C GLY A 151 10.38 -16.68 38.51
N THR A 152 11.30 -15.72 38.58
CA THR A 152 12.50 -15.80 39.45
C THR A 152 12.21 -15.59 40.94
N THR A 153 11.06 -15.01 41.31
CA THR A 153 10.68 -14.78 42.72
C THR A 153 10.00 -15.97 43.41
N LYS A 154 9.69 -17.05 42.69
CA LYS A 154 9.05 -18.25 43.28
C LYS A 154 10.03 -19.36 43.69
N GLU A 155 11.33 -19.19 43.45
CA GLU A 155 12.37 -20.18 43.76
C GLU A 155 13.28 -19.79 44.94
N SER A 156 12.93 -18.78 45.75
CA SER A 156 13.69 -18.41 46.96
C SER A 156 12.96 -18.75 48.25
#